data_AF-A0AB37DDG0-F1
#
_entry.id   AF-A0AB37DDG0-F1
#
_cell.length_a   1.000
_cell.length_b   1.000
_cell.length_c   1.000
_cell.angle_alpha   90.00
_cell.angle_beta   90.00
_cell.angle_gamma   90.00
#
_symmetry.space_group_name_H-M   'P 1'
#
loop_
_entity.id
_entity.type
_entity.pdbx_description
1 polymer ?
#
loop_
_entity_poly.entity_id
_entity_poly.type
_entity_poly.pdbx_seq_one_letter_code
_entity_poly.pdbx_strand_id
1 'polypeptide(L)'
;MKAIKNIKIDQIRFTIPINESFLKDTDEPNVIKAINRYFKFKLLFDEPVIKPTGKNGYTNSILWGASEQGGLISVMYNPARVDMGVLIDFTATGKYLYESICQLNGIDVNWRNIITVIYQRFKGHATRIDVAIDLINYGYSVTSIYEKLKSGEYVFINPIKQRINFNRIQYIGRSDEINTIYVGSRYSDAYLRIYNKKLEQMNKKGIFHSLAINCNDWVRVEGEFKNRECHNIGAMVSTLSQDDIEPYLASYVNKHWKLVFNHD
;
A
#
# COMPACT_ATOMS: atom_id res chain seq x y z
N MET A 1 9.22 19.55 16.91
CA MET A 1 8.14 19.36 15.90
C MET A 1 6.84 19.00 16.63
N LYS A 2 5.67 19.43 16.16
CA LYS A 2 4.36 19.07 16.77
C LYS A 2 4.01 17.60 16.47
N ALA A 3 3.02 17.05 17.17
CA ALA A 3 2.42 15.75 16.85
C ALA A 3 1.73 15.80 15.48
N ILE A 4 1.99 14.80 14.63
CA ILE A 4 1.44 14.70 13.28
C ILE A 4 0.86 13.31 13.08
N LYS A 5 -0.42 13.24 12.74
CA LYS A 5 -1.10 12.04 12.28
C LYS A 5 -1.35 12.16 10.79
N ASN A 6 -0.90 11.19 10.02
CA ASN A 6 -1.14 11.14 8.58
C ASN A 6 -1.67 9.76 8.20
N ILE A 7 -2.76 9.71 7.45
CA ILE A 7 -3.35 8.46 6.95
C ILE A 7 -3.26 8.48 5.44
N LYS A 8 -2.75 7.41 4.84
CA LYS A 8 -2.59 7.36 3.38
C LYS A 8 -2.61 5.94 2.85
N ILE A 9 -2.86 5.84 1.55
CA ILE A 9 -2.46 4.66 0.78
C ILE A 9 -0.94 4.69 0.68
N ASP A 10 -0.26 3.64 1.13
CA ASP A 10 1.19 3.49 1.04
C ASP A 10 1.58 2.73 -0.21
N GLN A 11 0.88 1.63 -0.53
CA GLN A 11 1.04 0.87 -1.77
C GLN A 11 -0.34 0.56 -2.38
N ILE A 12 -0.42 0.51 -3.71
CA ILE A 12 -1.64 0.12 -4.41
C ILE A 12 -1.35 -0.65 -5.69
N ARG A 13 -2.20 -1.63 -5.98
CA ARG A 13 -2.13 -2.44 -7.19
C ARG A 13 -3.50 -2.55 -7.83
N PHE A 14 -3.54 -2.41 -9.15
CA PHE A 14 -4.73 -2.59 -9.97
C PHE A 14 -4.56 -3.74 -10.94
N THR A 15 -5.68 -4.36 -11.29
CA THR A 15 -5.80 -5.24 -12.46
C THR A 15 -6.88 -4.67 -13.37
N ILE A 16 -6.57 -4.51 -14.65
CA ILE A 16 -7.48 -4.01 -15.69
C ILE A 16 -7.66 -5.10 -16.75
N PRO A 17 -8.88 -5.46 -17.14
CA PRO A 17 -9.09 -6.47 -18.18
C PRO A 17 -8.49 -6.05 -19.53
N ILE A 18 -8.02 -7.05 -20.27
CA ILE A 18 -7.65 -6.92 -21.69
C ILE A 18 -8.93 -7.20 -22.49
N ASN A 19 -9.28 -6.32 -23.43
CA ASN A 19 -10.50 -6.45 -24.22
C ASN A 19 -10.26 -7.27 -25.51
N GLU A 20 -9.00 -7.48 -25.86
CA GLU A 20 -8.55 -8.28 -26.97
C GLU A 20 -8.77 -9.77 -26.68
N SER A 21 -9.39 -10.48 -27.63
CA SER A 21 -9.62 -11.93 -27.51
C SER A 21 -8.35 -12.76 -27.67
N PHE A 22 -7.33 -12.21 -28.34
CA PHE A 22 -6.04 -12.83 -28.57
C PHE A 22 -4.95 -11.76 -28.68
N LEU A 23 -3.75 -12.07 -28.19
CA LEU A 23 -2.54 -11.28 -28.35
C LEU A 23 -1.41 -12.18 -28.84
N LYS A 24 -0.63 -11.73 -29.82
CA LYS A 24 0.65 -12.37 -30.15
C LYS A 24 1.67 -12.05 -29.07
N ASP A 25 2.72 -12.85 -28.95
CA ASP A 25 3.79 -12.63 -27.96
C ASP A 25 4.48 -11.25 -28.06
N THR A 26 4.45 -10.64 -29.24
CA THR A 26 5.00 -9.30 -29.50
C THR A 26 4.01 -8.16 -29.26
N ASP A 27 2.73 -8.47 -29.05
CA ASP A 27 1.70 -7.44 -28.97
C ASP A 27 1.67 -6.80 -27.58
N GLU A 28 1.55 -5.47 -27.55
CA GLU A 28 1.20 -4.73 -26.33
C GLU A 28 -0.33 -4.51 -26.31
N PRO A 29 -1.04 -4.89 -25.23
CA PRO A 29 -2.47 -4.62 -25.09
C PRO A 29 -2.80 -3.14 -25.29
N ASN A 30 -3.85 -2.82 -26.06
CA ASN A 30 -4.24 -1.43 -26.32
C ASN A 30 -4.63 -0.69 -25.03
N VAL A 31 -5.10 -1.41 -24.01
CA VAL A 31 -5.40 -0.83 -22.71
C VAL A 31 -4.16 -0.20 -22.05
N ILE A 32 -2.94 -0.69 -22.34
CA ILE A 32 -1.69 -0.07 -21.86
C ILE A 32 -1.51 1.33 -22.41
N LYS A 33 -1.85 1.57 -23.68
CA LYS A 33 -1.83 2.93 -24.25
C LYS A 33 -2.80 3.86 -23.50
N ALA A 34 -3.96 3.38 -23.11
CA ALA A 34 -4.94 4.16 -22.35
C ALA A 34 -4.48 4.41 -20.90
N ILE A 35 -3.87 3.41 -20.24
CA ILE A 35 -3.23 3.52 -18.93
C ILE A 35 -2.12 4.57 -18.96
N ASN A 36 -1.20 4.48 -19.93
CA ASN A 36 -0.08 5.40 -20.09
C ASN A 36 -0.54 6.85 -20.28
N ARG A 37 -1.63 7.06 -21.04
CA ARG A 37 -2.24 8.39 -21.21
C ARG A 37 -2.89 8.90 -19.92
N TYR A 38 -3.62 8.03 -19.22
CA TYR A 38 -4.33 8.41 -17.99
C TYR A 38 -3.36 8.80 -16.88
N PHE A 39 -2.35 7.97 -16.61
CA PHE A 39 -1.31 8.24 -15.62
C PHE A 39 -0.20 9.15 -16.14
N LYS A 40 -0.25 9.56 -17.41
CA LYS A 40 0.75 10.44 -18.05
C LYS A 40 2.19 9.93 -17.91
N PHE A 41 2.42 8.61 -17.90
CA PHE A 41 3.75 8.06 -17.57
C PHE A 41 4.86 8.59 -18.49
N LYS A 42 4.61 8.69 -19.80
CA LYS A 42 5.57 9.25 -20.77
C LYS A 42 5.92 10.73 -20.58
N LEU A 43 5.06 11.48 -19.89
CA LEU A 43 5.32 12.88 -19.55
C LEU A 43 6.15 12.99 -18.25
N LEU A 44 5.91 12.08 -17.30
CA LEU A 44 6.43 12.17 -15.94
C LEU A 44 7.77 11.44 -15.75
N PHE A 45 8.03 10.41 -16.55
CA PHE A 45 9.18 9.54 -16.39
C PHE A 45 9.97 9.48 -17.69
N ASP A 46 11.27 9.19 -17.55
CA ASP A 46 12.11 8.81 -18.68
C ASP A 46 11.62 7.52 -19.34
N GLU A 47 12.28 7.14 -20.44
CA GLU A 47 11.98 5.90 -21.14
C GLU A 47 11.96 4.70 -20.18
N PRO A 48 10.89 3.88 -20.22
CA PRO A 48 10.73 2.80 -19.28
C PRO A 48 11.70 1.64 -19.57
N VAL A 49 12.04 0.89 -18.52
CA VAL A 49 12.79 -0.36 -18.69
C VAL A 49 11.80 -1.48 -19.02
N ILE A 50 11.94 -2.09 -20.19
CA ILE A 50 11.12 -3.23 -20.63
C ILE A 50 11.82 -4.54 -20.26
N LYS A 51 11.09 -5.49 -19.68
CA LYS A 51 11.61 -6.83 -19.32
C LYS A 51 10.70 -7.96 -19.81
N PRO A 52 11.26 -9.07 -20.35
CA PRO A 52 10.52 -10.28 -20.71
C PRO A 52 10.27 -11.18 -19.48
N THR A 53 10.11 -10.59 -18.31
CA THR A 53 9.77 -11.27 -17.07
C THR A 53 8.84 -10.38 -16.24
N GLY A 54 7.96 -11.02 -15.47
CA GLY A 54 7.09 -10.35 -14.51
C GLY A 54 6.89 -11.21 -13.27
N LYS A 55 5.95 -10.80 -12.41
CA LYS A 55 5.59 -11.54 -11.19
C LYS A 55 4.30 -12.32 -11.43
N ASN A 56 4.01 -13.33 -10.62
CA ASN A 56 2.70 -13.99 -10.57
C ASN A 56 2.13 -14.46 -11.92
N GLY A 57 3.00 -14.95 -12.82
CA GLY A 57 2.59 -15.45 -14.15
C GLY A 57 2.57 -14.39 -15.26
N TYR A 58 2.82 -13.12 -14.96
CA TYR A 58 3.05 -12.11 -15.99
C TYR A 58 4.42 -12.31 -16.65
N THR A 59 4.49 -12.20 -17.97
CA THR A 59 5.69 -12.47 -18.78
C THR A 59 6.30 -11.21 -19.38
N ASN A 60 5.56 -10.10 -19.40
CA ASN A 60 6.01 -8.84 -19.95
C ASN A 60 5.84 -7.76 -18.87
N SER A 61 6.88 -6.95 -18.64
CA SER A 61 6.85 -5.84 -17.69
C SER A 61 7.42 -4.57 -18.30
N ILE A 62 6.71 -3.46 -18.10
CA ILE A 62 7.14 -2.10 -18.40
C ILE A 62 7.36 -1.40 -17.06
N LEU A 63 8.59 -0.99 -16.77
CA LEU A 63 8.99 -0.44 -15.49
C LEU A 63 9.27 1.07 -15.62
N TRP A 64 8.47 1.88 -14.93
CA TRP A 64 8.63 3.32 -14.85
C TRP A 64 9.33 3.70 -13.54
N GLY A 65 10.22 4.71 -13.60
CA GLY A 65 10.99 5.18 -12.45
C GLY A 65 12.13 4.26 -11.97
N ALA A 66 12.35 3.14 -12.68
CA ALA A 66 13.26 2.07 -12.29
C ALA A 66 14.75 2.39 -12.45
N SER A 67 15.08 3.56 -13.00
CA SER A 67 16.43 4.10 -13.17
C SER A 67 16.87 4.84 -11.89
N GLU A 68 17.68 5.90 -12.02
CA GLU A 68 18.23 6.68 -10.90
C GLU A 68 17.17 7.31 -9.98
N GLN A 69 15.90 7.34 -10.40
CA GLN A 69 14.78 7.95 -9.66
C GLN A 69 14.32 7.13 -8.43
N GLY A 70 14.73 5.86 -8.30
CA GLY A 70 14.59 5.08 -7.06
C GLY A 70 13.16 4.68 -6.66
N GLY A 71 12.18 4.81 -7.55
CA GLY A 71 10.78 4.43 -7.34
C GLY A 71 10.26 3.52 -8.44
N LEU A 72 9.61 2.41 -8.09
CA LEU A 72 9.17 1.42 -9.09
C LEU A 72 7.65 1.43 -9.26
N ILE A 73 7.21 1.75 -10.47
CA ILE A 73 5.85 1.49 -10.95
C ILE A 73 5.97 0.49 -12.09
N SER A 74 5.29 -0.65 -11.99
CA SER A 74 5.33 -1.68 -13.02
C SER A 74 3.97 -1.91 -13.64
N VAL A 75 3.93 -1.88 -14.97
CA VAL A 75 2.79 -2.32 -15.78
C VAL A 75 3.13 -3.67 -16.36
N MET A 76 2.41 -4.73 -15.99
CA MET A 76 2.71 -6.10 -16.40
C MET A 76 1.53 -6.75 -17.12
N TYR A 77 1.81 -7.60 -18.10
CA TYR A 77 0.81 -8.36 -18.84
C TYR A 77 1.40 -9.69 -19.34
N ASN A 78 0.53 -10.58 -19.81
CA ASN A 78 0.93 -11.85 -20.43
C ASN A 78 0.12 -12.06 -21.71
N PRO A 79 0.73 -11.97 -22.91
CA PRO A 79 0.03 -12.19 -24.17
C PRO A 79 -0.70 -13.53 -24.27
N ALA A 80 -0.11 -14.59 -23.71
CA ALA A 80 -0.69 -15.93 -23.71
C ALA A 80 -1.81 -16.12 -22.68
N ARG A 81 -2.01 -15.15 -21.77
CA ARG A 81 -2.98 -15.21 -20.66
C ARG A 81 -3.71 -13.88 -20.52
N VAL A 82 -4.47 -13.52 -21.57
CA VAL A 82 -5.31 -12.31 -21.60
C VAL A 82 -6.31 -12.24 -20.44
N ASP A 83 -6.71 -13.40 -19.90
CA ASP A 83 -7.60 -13.54 -18.73
C ASP A 83 -7.01 -12.93 -17.45
N MET A 84 -5.68 -12.85 -17.35
CA MET A 84 -5.02 -12.20 -16.21
C MET A 84 -5.16 -10.67 -16.24
N GLY A 85 -5.43 -10.09 -17.41
CA GLY A 85 -5.48 -8.64 -17.62
C GLY A 85 -4.10 -7.97 -17.59
N VAL A 86 -4.11 -6.66 -17.34
CA VAL A 86 -2.92 -5.83 -17.12
C VAL A 86 -2.83 -5.47 -15.64
N LEU A 87 -1.72 -5.83 -15.02
CA LEU A 87 -1.38 -5.43 -13.66
C LEU A 87 -0.70 -4.06 -13.66
N ILE A 88 -1.09 -3.18 -12.75
CA ILE A 88 -0.36 -1.95 -12.44
C ILE A 88 0.00 -1.99 -10.96
N ASP A 89 1.29 -2.01 -10.63
CA ASP A 89 1.79 -2.09 -9.25
C ASP A 89 2.54 -0.80 -8.90
N PHE A 90 1.94 0.03 -8.05
CA PHE A 90 2.59 1.18 -7.42
C PHE A 90 3.15 0.74 -6.08
N THR A 91 4.45 0.42 -6.05
CA THR A 91 5.16 0.19 -4.77
C THR A 91 5.15 1.44 -3.90
N ALA A 92 5.46 1.34 -2.61
CA ALA A 92 5.47 2.51 -1.74
C ALA A 92 6.38 3.65 -2.24
N THR A 93 7.59 3.31 -2.70
CA THR A 93 8.51 4.30 -3.27
C THR A 93 8.08 4.75 -4.67
N GLY A 94 7.53 3.87 -5.51
CA GLY A 94 7.00 4.23 -6.83
C GLY A 94 5.79 5.16 -6.76
N LYS A 95 4.89 4.92 -5.80
CA LYS A 95 3.74 5.79 -5.50
C LYS A 95 4.23 7.18 -5.09
N TYR A 96 5.13 7.24 -4.12
CA TYR A 96 5.68 8.51 -3.64
C TYR A 96 6.38 9.29 -4.76
N LEU A 97 7.16 8.60 -5.59
CA LEU A 97 7.82 9.20 -6.75
C LEU A 97 6.79 9.78 -7.73
N TYR A 98 5.75 9.01 -8.07
CA TYR A 98 4.65 9.48 -8.93
C TYR A 98 3.97 10.74 -8.37
N GLU A 99 3.60 10.73 -7.09
CA GLU A 99 2.99 11.88 -6.42
C GLU A 99 3.90 13.11 -6.45
N SER A 100 5.19 12.92 -6.16
CA SER A 100 6.18 14.00 -6.13
C SER A 100 6.38 14.64 -7.49
N ILE A 101 6.55 13.83 -8.55
CA ILE A 101 6.74 14.35 -9.91
C ILE A 101 5.47 15.01 -10.42
N CYS A 102 4.29 14.44 -10.16
CA CYS A 102 3.02 15.08 -10.47
C CYS A 102 2.91 16.45 -9.82
N GLN A 103 3.22 16.57 -8.53
CA GLN A 103 3.20 17.83 -7.80
C GLN A 103 4.16 18.87 -8.43
N LEU A 104 5.39 18.47 -8.78
CA LEU A 104 6.36 19.34 -9.45
C LEU A 104 5.87 19.83 -10.83
N ASN A 105 5.03 19.05 -11.50
CA ASN A 105 4.44 19.38 -12.80
C ASN A 105 3.04 20.03 -12.68
N GLY A 106 2.60 20.41 -11.47
CA GLY A 106 1.28 21.01 -11.26
C GLY A 106 0.10 20.07 -11.55
N ILE A 107 0.33 18.76 -11.47
CA ILE A 107 -0.69 17.73 -11.67
C ILE A 107 -1.16 17.26 -10.29
N ASP A 108 -2.45 17.47 -10.01
CA ASP A 108 -3.07 16.96 -8.80
C ASP A 108 -3.27 15.44 -8.86
N VAL A 109 -2.95 14.75 -7.76
CA VAL A 109 -3.10 13.30 -7.63
C VAL A 109 -4.16 12.99 -6.59
N ASN A 110 -5.32 12.56 -7.06
CA ASN A 110 -6.42 12.15 -6.22
C ASN A 110 -6.68 10.64 -6.37
N TRP A 111 -6.33 9.86 -5.35
CA TRP A 111 -6.47 8.41 -5.37
C TRP A 111 -7.91 7.92 -5.39
N ARG A 112 -8.86 8.67 -4.80
CA ARG A 112 -10.29 8.35 -4.92
C ARG A 112 -10.73 8.42 -6.38
N ASN A 113 -10.34 9.47 -7.09
CA ASN A 113 -10.65 9.64 -8.51
C ASN A 113 -9.95 8.58 -9.37
N ILE A 114 -8.68 8.28 -9.09
CA ILE A 114 -7.94 7.20 -9.78
C ILE A 114 -8.66 5.86 -9.61
N ILE A 115 -8.97 5.47 -8.37
CA ILE A 115 -9.69 4.22 -8.07
C ILE A 115 -11.06 4.21 -8.78
N THR A 116 -11.79 5.33 -8.75
CA THR A 116 -13.08 5.48 -9.42
C THR A 116 -12.96 5.26 -10.93
N VAL A 117 -11.98 5.86 -11.58
CA VAL A 117 -11.74 5.68 -13.03
C VAL A 117 -11.35 4.24 -13.35
N ILE A 118 -10.53 3.60 -12.52
CA ILE A 118 -10.17 2.18 -12.69
C ILE A 118 -11.42 1.29 -12.66
N TYR A 119 -12.30 1.48 -11.67
CA TYR A 119 -13.51 0.66 -11.52
C TYR A 119 -14.55 0.97 -12.60
N GLN A 120 -14.84 2.25 -12.85
CA GLN A 120 -15.99 2.65 -13.65
C GLN A 120 -15.67 2.70 -15.16
N ARG A 121 -14.50 3.22 -15.53
CA ARG A 121 -14.10 3.40 -16.94
C ARG A 121 -13.30 2.22 -17.47
N PHE A 122 -12.28 1.79 -16.73
CA PHE A 122 -11.42 0.69 -17.15
C PHE A 122 -12.00 -0.69 -16.84
N LYS A 123 -13.11 -0.77 -16.07
CA LYS A 123 -13.71 -2.03 -15.61
C LYS A 123 -12.70 -2.94 -14.88
N GLY A 124 -11.68 -2.32 -14.29
CA GLY A 124 -10.66 -2.98 -13.48
C GLY A 124 -11.04 -2.96 -12.01
N HIS A 125 -10.10 -3.40 -11.17
CA HIS A 125 -10.27 -3.38 -9.72
C HIS A 125 -8.91 -3.30 -9.00
N ALA A 126 -8.93 -2.93 -7.73
CA ALA A 126 -7.75 -2.98 -6.88
C ALA A 126 -7.53 -4.42 -6.38
N THR A 127 -6.29 -4.90 -6.43
CA THR A 127 -5.90 -6.25 -5.98
C THR A 127 -4.98 -6.23 -4.75
N ARG A 128 -4.35 -5.09 -4.46
CA ARG A 128 -3.66 -4.82 -3.20
C ARG A 128 -3.78 -3.34 -2.83
N ILE A 129 -4.05 -3.05 -1.56
CA ILE A 129 -3.97 -1.72 -0.96
C ILE A 129 -3.31 -1.87 0.40
N ASP A 130 -2.21 -1.17 0.62
CA ASP A 130 -1.59 -1.03 1.94
C ASP A 130 -1.98 0.35 2.47
N VAL A 131 -2.64 0.40 3.63
CA VAL A 131 -3.01 1.65 4.33
C VAL A 131 -1.99 1.91 5.43
N ALA A 132 -1.34 3.07 5.40
CA ALA A 132 -0.43 3.51 6.45
C ALA A 132 -1.07 4.61 7.31
N ILE A 133 -0.95 4.46 8.63
CA ILE A 133 -1.30 5.45 9.64
C ILE A 133 0.01 5.81 10.36
N ASP A 134 0.56 6.96 10.01
CA ASP A 134 1.79 7.50 10.60
C ASP A 134 1.44 8.31 11.85
N LEU A 135 2.01 7.93 13.00
CA LEU A 135 1.88 8.60 14.28
C LEU A 135 3.25 9.16 14.67
N ILE A 136 3.49 10.44 14.37
CA ILE A 136 4.76 11.12 14.59
C ILE A 136 4.66 12.04 15.81
N ASN A 137 5.62 11.94 16.74
CA ASN A 137 5.68 12.69 18.00
C ASN A 137 4.43 12.50 18.89
N TYR A 138 3.85 11.30 18.89
CA TYR A 138 2.71 10.97 19.75
C TYR A 138 3.15 10.35 21.09
N GLY A 139 4.45 10.11 21.29
CA GLY A 139 4.97 9.43 22.47
C GLY A 139 4.66 7.92 22.48
N TYR A 140 4.32 7.35 21.32
CA TYR A 140 4.05 5.91 21.23
C TYR A 140 5.35 5.12 21.03
N SER A 141 5.39 3.92 21.61
CA SER A 141 6.49 2.98 21.48
C SER A 141 5.95 1.60 21.10
N VAL A 142 6.55 1.00 20.06
CA VAL A 142 6.23 -0.37 19.65
C VAL A 142 6.55 -1.37 20.77
N THR A 143 7.61 -1.12 21.53
CA THR A 143 7.98 -1.93 22.70
C THR A 143 6.89 -1.88 23.76
N SER A 144 6.41 -0.68 24.11
CA SER A 144 5.33 -0.55 25.10
C SER A 144 4.03 -1.21 24.63
N ILE A 145 3.68 -1.10 23.33
CA ILE A 145 2.50 -1.79 22.77
C ILE A 145 2.66 -3.31 22.89
N TYR A 146 3.84 -3.84 22.56
CA TYR A 146 4.12 -5.27 22.65
C TYR A 146 4.06 -5.80 24.10
N GLU A 147 4.69 -5.12 25.05
CA GLU A 147 4.68 -5.56 26.47
C GLU A 147 3.27 -5.55 27.07
N LYS A 148 2.42 -4.60 26.66
CA LYS A 148 1.00 -4.58 27.04
C LYS A 148 0.19 -5.71 26.39
N LEU A 149 0.50 -6.08 25.15
CA LEU A 149 -0.11 -7.26 24.51
C LEU A 149 0.35 -8.56 25.21
N LYS A 150 1.62 -8.63 25.59
CA LYS A 150 2.24 -9.81 26.22
C LYS A 150 1.74 -10.03 27.65
N SER A 151 1.55 -8.96 28.41
CA SER A 151 0.96 -9.01 29.76
C SER A 151 -0.55 -9.25 29.75
N GLY A 152 -1.20 -9.14 28.59
CA GLY A 152 -2.65 -9.25 28.46
C GLY A 152 -3.41 -7.97 28.81
N GLU A 153 -2.74 -6.85 29.11
CA GLU A 153 -3.36 -5.54 29.29
C GLU A 153 -4.03 -5.06 27.99
N TYR A 154 -3.43 -5.37 26.84
CA TYR A 154 -3.99 -5.10 25.52
C TYR A 154 -4.39 -6.38 24.79
N VAL A 155 -5.48 -6.30 24.04
CA VAL A 155 -5.90 -7.33 23.08
C VAL A 155 -6.33 -6.71 21.76
N PHE A 156 -6.09 -7.43 20.67
CA PHE A 156 -6.73 -7.11 19.39
C PHE A 156 -8.07 -7.83 19.27
N ILE A 157 -9.08 -7.11 18.79
CA ILE A 157 -10.40 -7.64 18.44
C ILE A 157 -10.55 -7.64 16.92
N ASN A 158 -10.97 -8.79 16.37
CA ASN A 158 -11.18 -8.97 14.94
C ASN A 158 -12.59 -8.49 14.48
N PRO A 159 -12.91 -8.53 13.17
CA PRO A 159 -14.21 -8.06 12.66
C PRO A 159 -15.44 -8.78 13.24
N ILE A 160 -15.29 -10.02 13.70
CA ILE A 160 -16.37 -10.81 14.31
C ILE A 160 -16.37 -10.71 15.85
N LYS A 161 -15.72 -9.67 16.40
CA LYS A 161 -15.65 -9.34 17.82
C LYS A 161 -14.96 -10.39 18.69
N GLN A 162 -14.10 -11.22 18.11
CA GLN A 162 -13.30 -12.19 18.85
C GLN A 162 -11.90 -11.65 19.14
N ARG A 163 -11.38 -12.02 20.31
CA ARG A 163 -9.99 -11.74 20.70
C ARG A 163 -9.04 -12.50 19.77
N ILE A 164 -8.01 -11.81 19.27
CA ILE A 164 -6.90 -12.43 18.55
C ILE A 164 -5.92 -12.94 19.59
N ASN A 165 -5.71 -14.26 19.63
CA ASN A 165 -4.77 -14.89 20.54
C ASN A 165 -3.34 -14.34 20.34
N PHE A 166 -2.63 -14.12 21.45
CA PHE A 166 -1.25 -13.61 21.44
C PHE A 166 -0.29 -14.49 20.62
N ASN A 167 -0.53 -15.80 20.54
CA ASN A 167 0.27 -16.71 19.71
C ASN A 167 0.16 -16.43 18.18
N ARG A 168 -0.79 -15.61 17.74
CA ARG A 168 -0.93 -15.14 16.35
C ARG A 168 -0.25 -13.79 16.12
N ILE A 169 0.43 -13.26 17.14
CA ILE A 169 1.21 -12.04 17.09
C ILE A 169 2.68 -12.42 17.01
N GLN A 170 3.34 -11.97 15.96
CA GLN A 170 4.79 -12.13 15.79
C GLN A 170 5.47 -10.78 16.00
N TYR A 171 6.75 -10.79 16.35
CA TYR A 171 7.51 -9.56 16.50
C TYR A 171 8.93 -9.70 15.95
N ILE A 172 9.56 -8.56 15.65
CA ILE A 172 10.99 -8.46 15.35
C ILE A 172 11.58 -7.46 16.32
N GLY A 173 12.69 -7.83 16.96
CA GLY A 173 13.37 -7.01 17.94
C GLY A 173 14.25 -7.86 18.85
N ARG A 174 14.86 -7.21 19.83
CA ARG A 174 15.50 -7.85 20.98
C ARG A 174 14.57 -7.73 22.19
N SER A 175 14.85 -8.48 23.25
CA SER A 175 13.99 -8.54 24.45
C SER A 175 13.71 -7.18 25.08
N ASP A 176 14.60 -6.21 24.90
CA ASP A 176 14.54 -4.84 25.40
C ASP A 176 14.07 -3.81 24.36
N GLU A 177 14.10 -4.15 23.08
CA GLU A 177 13.72 -3.25 21.98
C GLU A 177 12.94 -4.00 20.88
N ILE A 178 11.64 -3.79 20.86
CA ILE A 178 10.74 -4.31 19.82
C ILE A 178 10.61 -3.28 18.71
N ASN A 179 10.96 -3.69 17.49
CA ASN A 179 10.95 -2.83 16.30
C ASN A 179 9.67 -2.98 15.49
N THR A 180 9.13 -4.18 15.43
CA THR A 180 7.94 -4.49 14.62
C THR A 180 7.07 -5.53 15.30
N ILE A 181 5.75 -5.34 15.22
CA ILE A 181 4.71 -6.29 15.59
C ILE A 181 3.94 -6.63 14.31
N TYR A 182 3.64 -7.92 14.13
CA TYR A 182 2.82 -8.45 13.05
C TYR A 182 1.60 -9.16 13.61
N VAL A 183 0.43 -8.94 13.00
CA VAL A 183 -0.81 -9.65 13.37
C VAL A 183 -1.44 -10.27 12.13
N GLY A 184 -1.66 -11.59 12.18
CA GLY A 184 -2.18 -12.36 11.05
C GLY A 184 -1.07 -12.96 10.17
N SER A 185 -1.43 -13.37 8.95
CA SER A 185 -0.51 -14.03 8.01
C SER A 185 -0.26 -13.16 6.79
N ARG A 186 0.98 -13.16 6.27
CA ARG A 186 1.28 -12.53 4.97
C ARG A 186 0.59 -13.21 3.80
N TYR A 187 0.02 -14.39 3.97
CA TYR A 187 -0.72 -15.07 2.92
C TYR A 187 -2.23 -14.83 3.00
N SER A 188 -2.74 -14.23 4.09
CA SER A 188 -4.15 -13.86 4.20
C SER A 188 -4.47 -12.55 3.49
N ASP A 189 -5.77 -12.31 3.26
CA ASP A 189 -6.31 -11.11 2.63
C ASP A 189 -6.11 -9.84 3.46
N ALA A 190 -5.83 -9.97 4.76
CA ALA A 190 -5.51 -8.85 5.65
C ALA A 190 -4.30 -9.21 6.52
N TYR A 191 -3.35 -8.29 6.65
CA TYR A 191 -2.15 -8.44 7.49
C TYR A 191 -1.75 -7.11 8.11
N LEU A 192 -1.50 -7.09 9.43
CA LEU A 192 -1.12 -5.86 10.14
C LEU A 192 0.38 -5.81 10.41
N ARG A 193 0.93 -4.61 10.30
CA ARG A 193 2.27 -4.23 10.78
C ARG A 193 2.16 -3.03 11.71
N ILE A 194 2.79 -3.09 12.88
CA ILE A 194 3.03 -1.91 13.72
C ILE A 194 4.53 -1.82 13.93
N TYR A 195 5.18 -0.76 13.48
CA TYR A 195 6.65 -0.69 13.51
C TYR A 195 7.19 0.71 13.76
N ASN A 196 8.45 0.75 14.24
CA ASN A 196 9.20 1.97 14.44
C ASN A 196 9.67 2.50 13.08
N LYS A 197 8.87 3.39 12.50
CA LYS A 197 9.13 3.97 11.17
C LYS A 197 10.31 4.93 11.20
N LYS A 198 10.55 5.62 12.32
CA LYS A 198 11.75 6.44 12.51
C LYS A 198 13.01 5.59 12.36
N LEU A 199 13.12 4.49 13.11
CA LEU A 199 14.27 3.59 13.03
C LEU A 199 14.44 3.00 11.62
N GLU A 200 13.33 2.63 10.96
CA GLU A 200 13.35 2.11 9.60
C GLU A 200 13.90 3.13 8.58
N GLN A 201 13.49 4.40 8.69
CA GLN A 201 13.97 5.48 7.83
C GLN A 201 15.43 5.87 8.13
N MET A 202 15.84 5.84 9.40
CA MET A 202 17.23 6.08 9.81
C MET A 202 18.17 5.00 9.23
N ASN A 203 17.85 3.73 9.43
CA ASN A 203 18.73 2.61 9.06
C ASN A 203 18.94 2.48 7.54
N LYS A 204 17.89 2.74 6.76
CA LYS A 204 17.94 2.61 5.30
C LYS A 204 18.34 3.89 4.57
N LYS A 205 18.61 4.98 5.32
CA LYS A 205 18.65 6.35 4.75
C LYS A 205 17.45 6.57 3.80
N GLY A 206 16.26 6.22 4.29
CA GLY A 206 15.05 6.21 3.49
C GLY A 206 14.65 7.61 3.00
N ILE A 207 13.68 7.67 2.09
CA ILE A 207 13.20 8.93 1.49
C ILE A 207 12.73 9.98 2.51
N PHE A 208 12.33 9.55 3.71
CA PHE A 208 11.92 10.43 4.81
C PHE A 208 12.97 10.56 5.92
N HIS A 209 14.25 10.31 5.61
CA HIS A 209 15.35 10.37 6.57
C HIS A 209 15.43 11.72 7.30
N SER A 210 15.29 12.84 6.58
CA SER A 210 15.28 14.18 7.20
C SER A 210 14.13 14.35 8.20
N LEU A 211 12.95 13.80 7.91
CA LEU A 211 11.83 13.82 8.86
C LEU A 211 12.13 12.95 10.09
N ALA A 212 12.73 11.77 9.87
CA ALA A 212 13.10 10.84 10.94
C ALA A 212 14.15 11.41 11.92
N ILE A 213 15.10 12.22 11.43
CA ILE A 213 16.07 12.94 12.27
C ILE A 213 15.36 13.97 13.16
N ASN A 214 14.33 14.64 12.63
CA ASN A 214 13.71 15.80 13.28
C ASN A 214 12.49 15.46 14.16
N CYS A 215 12.06 14.20 14.20
CA CYS A 215 10.99 13.75 15.09
C CYS A 215 11.57 12.99 16.31
N ASN A 216 10.84 12.99 17.42
CA ASN A 216 11.17 12.27 18.65
C ASN A 216 10.82 10.79 18.51
N ASP A 217 9.59 10.49 18.11
CA ASP A 217 9.07 9.15 17.84
C ASP A 217 8.29 9.12 16.52
N TRP A 218 8.25 7.95 15.89
CA TRP A 218 7.39 7.70 14.73
C TRP A 218 7.01 6.21 14.68
N VAL A 219 5.78 5.94 15.09
CA VAL A 219 5.16 4.62 14.95
C VAL A 219 4.28 4.62 13.71
N ARG A 220 4.41 3.61 12.85
CA ARG A 220 3.45 3.37 11.77
C ARG A 220 2.61 2.15 12.07
N VAL A 221 1.30 2.29 11.92
CA VAL A 221 0.34 1.19 11.82
C VAL A 221 -0.02 1.00 10.36
N GLU A 222 0.23 -0.18 9.80
CA GLU A 222 0.08 -0.45 8.36
C GLU A 222 -0.75 -1.71 8.14
N GLY A 223 -1.94 -1.54 7.55
CA GLY A 223 -2.81 -2.64 7.14
C GLY A 223 -2.58 -2.98 5.68
N GLU A 224 -2.03 -4.16 5.40
CA GLU A 224 -1.91 -4.74 4.06
C GLU A 224 -3.20 -5.51 3.72
N PHE A 225 -3.91 -5.08 2.68
CA PHE A 225 -5.13 -5.70 2.20
C PHE A 225 -4.96 -6.24 0.79
N LYS A 226 -5.40 -7.48 0.55
CA LYS A 226 -5.32 -8.20 -0.73
C LYS A 226 -6.66 -8.85 -1.05
N ASN A 227 -6.80 -9.31 -2.30
CA ASN A 227 -7.92 -10.12 -2.76
C ASN A 227 -9.28 -9.51 -2.33
N ARG A 228 -10.07 -10.24 -1.53
CA ARG A 228 -11.41 -9.83 -1.11
C ARG A 228 -11.42 -8.53 -0.31
N GLU A 229 -10.51 -8.38 0.64
CA GLU A 229 -10.47 -7.18 1.48
C GLU A 229 -10.03 -5.94 0.68
N CYS A 230 -9.08 -6.10 -0.24
CA CYS A 230 -8.72 -5.02 -1.16
C CYS A 230 -9.87 -4.65 -2.10
N HIS A 231 -10.60 -5.65 -2.62
CA HIS A 231 -11.74 -5.39 -3.49
C HIS A 231 -12.82 -4.59 -2.77
N ASN A 232 -13.12 -4.92 -1.51
CA ASN A 232 -14.05 -4.18 -0.68
C ASN A 232 -13.62 -2.72 -0.48
N ILE A 233 -12.34 -2.47 -0.18
CA ILE A 233 -11.81 -1.11 -0.02
C ILE A 233 -11.93 -0.34 -1.34
N GLY A 234 -11.48 -0.91 -2.45
CA GLY A 234 -11.52 -0.26 -3.76
C GLY A 234 -12.96 0.04 -4.21
N ALA A 235 -13.88 -0.90 -4.03
CA ALA A 235 -15.30 -0.71 -4.36
C ALA A 235 -15.93 0.39 -3.49
N MET A 236 -15.68 0.40 -2.18
CA MET A 236 -16.13 1.46 -1.29
C MET A 236 -15.56 2.82 -1.71
N VAL A 237 -14.25 2.93 -1.91
CA VAL A 237 -13.60 4.20 -2.30
C VAL A 237 -14.13 4.71 -3.64
N SER A 238 -14.42 3.81 -4.59
CA SER A 238 -14.95 4.17 -5.91
C SER A 238 -16.35 4.80 -5.90
N THR A 239 -17.06 4.72 -4.77
CA THR A 239 -18.44 5.24 -4.61
C THR A 239 -18.54 6.40 -3.62
N LEU A 240 -17.46 6.73 -2.90
CA LEU A 240 -17.45 7.87 -1.97
C LEU A 240 -17.70 9.17 -2.74
N SER A 241 -18.54 10.06 -2.20
CA SER A 241 -18.81 11.37 -2.81
C SER A 241 -17.73 12.41 -2.52
N GLN A 242 -16.96 12.21 -1.44
CA GLN A 242 -15.90 13.10 -1.00
C GLN A 242 -14.52 12.54 -1.38
N ASP A 243 -13.57 13.45 -1.62
CA ASP A 243 -12.19 13.10 -1.93
C ASP A 243 -11.38 12.71 -0.68
N ASP A 244 -11.83 13.11 0.51
CA ASP A 244 -11.21 12.72 1.77
C ASP A 244 -11.57 11.26 2.12
N ILE A 245 -10.66 10.36 1.75
CA ILE A 245 -10.79 8.92 2.00
C ILE A 245 -10.12 8.47 3.31
N GLU A 246 -9.37 9.36 3.97
CA GLU A 246 -8.53 9.01 5.12
C GLU A 246 -9.33 8.40 6.29
N PRO A 247 -10.48 8.96 6.72
CA PRO A 247 -11.26 8.39 7.81
C PRO A 247 -11.76 6.97 7.50
N TYR A 248 -12.13 6.72 6.24
CA TYR A 248 -12.61 5.42 5.78
C TYR A 248 -11.50 4.38 5.78
N LEU A 249 -10.30 4.75 5.32
CA LEU A 249 -9.14 3.86 5.34
C LEU A 249 -8.73 3.50 6.77
N ALA A 250 -8.66 4.48 7.68
CA ALA A 250 -8.35 4.22 9.08
C ALA A 250 -9.44 3.38 9.77
N SER A 251 -10.71 3.63 9.47
CA SER A 251 -11.83 2.82 9.94
C SER A 251 -11.70 1.35 9.48
N TYR A 252 -11.28 1.12 8.23
CA TYR A 252 -11.06 -0.23 7.71
C TYR A 252 -9.92 -0.97 8.44
N VAL A 253 -8.80 -0.29 8.71
CA VAL A 253 -7.71 -0.85 9.54
C VAL A 253 -8.22 -1.20 10.95
N ASN A 254 -8.92 -0.27 11.59
CA ASN A 254 -9.46 -0.47 12.94
C ASN A 254 -10.54 -1.58 13.00
N LYS A 255 -11.33 -1.77 11.95
CA LYS A 255 -12.31 -2.86 11.84
C LYS A 255 -11.63 -4.23 11.89
N HIS A 256 -10.47 -4.38 11.26
CA HIS A 256 -9.73 -5.65 11.22
C HIS A 256 -8.90 -5.92 12.48
N TRP A 257 -8.36 -4.86 13.08
CA TRP A 257 -7.51 -4.97 14.26
C TRP A 257 -7.80 -3.82 15.23
N LYS A 258 -8.87 -3.98 16.00
CA LYS A 258 -9.20 -3.03 17.06
C LYS A 258 -8.37 -3.34 18.29
N LEU A 259 -7.38 -2.51 18.59
CA LEU A 259 -6.59 -2.60 19.83
C LEU A 259 -7.39 -1.99 20.99
N VAL A 260 -7.62 -2.75 22.05
CA VAL A 260 -8.38 -2.29 23.22
C VAL A 260 -7.67 -2.71 24.51
N PHE A 261 -7.97 -1.99 25.59
CA PHE A 261 -7.67 -2.47 26.94
C PHE A 261 -8.49 -3.74 27.21
N ASN A 262 -7.81 -4.76 27.74
CA ASN A 262 -8.46 -5.91 28.32
C ASN A 262 -8.99 -5.48 29.69
N HIS A 263 -10.27 -5.11 29.72
CA HIS A 263 -11.02 -5.12 30.96
C HIS A 263 -11.46 -6.57 31.12
N ASP A 264 -10.83 -7.30 32.04
CA ASP A 264 -11.23 -8.66 32.38
C ASP A 264 -12.74 -8.75 32.67
#